data_AF-A0A5C5VZ73-F1
#
_entry.id   AF-A0A5C5VZ73-F1
#
_cell.length_a   1.000
_cell.length_b   1.000
_cell.length_c   1.000
_cell.angle_alpha   90.00
_cell.angle_beta   90.00
_cell.angle_gamma   90.00
#
_symmetry.space_group_name_H-M   'P 1'
#
loop_
_entity.id
_entity.type
_entity.pdbx_description
1 polymer ?
#
loop_
_entity_poly.entity_id
_entity_poly.type
_entity_poly.pdbx_seq_one_letter_code
_entity_poly.pdbx_strand_id
1 'polypeptide(L)'
;MNLRTNKWATWWRGWLSVAALCAVLGQPTVVVGQMLDDDEIITPDLGDMQDALRDVFDRVWAPRRRYADSPHMRSLFREVVTDAARAIVQVRVGGRQVALGTVVGPDGWILTKASALGLEDSPRCRLADGTVHSARVVGVDRDFDLAMLKIEATRLVALELSSAAVRVDRLVAMRTDSTTEDASSDTASGREPTSAEQGPARDKTESQPDPMAESPRVDVSREQLPRVGDWVATVGRGRDPLAVGVVSVTPRPITARPGYLGVRLSNQPTDGTGVRVEDAVQGGGASDAGVLAGDVIRAVNGRMTNTIEALKEAIAARSPGDAIDLEIVRGEKVLQLRAILAAWDLNQAERRALYQNRLGGQLSDRRFGFPTVLQHDTALAPKDCGGPVVDTEGRLVGINIARAGRTESYALPAEVVASRLVDLMSGKLAPLTFAEPLSTESPSK
;
A
#
# COMPACT_ATOMS: atom_id res chain seq x y z
N MET A 1 -11.23 36.73 38.53
CA MET A 1 -9.78 36.79 38.28
C MET A 1 -9.28 35.36 38.11
N ASN A 2 -8.76 35.05 36.92
CA ASN A 2 -8.46 33.71 36.40
C ASN A 2 -7.33 32.99 37.17
N LEU A 3 -7.58 31.75 37.59
CA LEU A 3 -6.52 30.77 37.88
C LEU A 3 -6.42 29.83 36.67
N ARG A 4 -5.40 30.07 35.84
CA ARG A 4 -5.01 29.21 34.69
C ARG A 4 -4.64 27.82 35.19
N THR A 5 -5.32 26.81 34.66
CA THR A 5 -5.03 25.40 34.89
C THR A 5 -3.75 24.97 34.16
N ASN A 6 -2.88 24.31 34.90
CA ASN A 6 -1.50 23.96 34.54
C ASN A 6 -1.42 22.92 33.41
N LYS A 7 -0.98 23.34 32.22
CA LYS A 7 -0.53 22.46 31.11
C LYS A 7 0.71 21.62 31.47
N TRP A 8 1.39 21.94 32.57
CA TRP A 8 2.60 21.25 33.06
C TRP A 8 2.31 19.89 33.71
N ALA A 9 1.11 19.69 34.28
CA ALA A 9 0.78 18.46 35.01
C ALA A 9 0.46 17.27 34.08
N THR A 10 -0.08 17.54 32.88
CA THR A 10 -0.31 16.54 31.83
C THR A 10 0.99 16.10 31.17
N TRP A 11 1.97 17.02 31.10
CA TRP A 11 3.31 16.77 30.55
C TRP A 11 4.11 15.76 31.39
N TRP A 12 4.02 15.84 32.72
CA TRP A 12 4.71 14.92 33.64
C TRP A 12 4.09 13.51 33.70
N ARG A 13 2.76 13.39 33.57
CA ARG A 13 2.09 12.08 33.62
C ARG A 13 2.39 11.21 32.39
N GLY A 14 2.52 11.82 31.20
CA GLY A 14 2.89 11.10 29.99
C GLY A 14 4.33 10.54 30.03
N TRP A 15 5.27 11.30 30.59
CA TRP A 15 6.67 10.87 30.73
C TRP A 15 6.86 9.74 31.74
N LEU A 16 6.13 9.75 32.86
CA LEU A 16 6.18 8.66 33.83
C LEU A 16 5.67 7.33 33.26
N SER A 17 4.69 7.36 32.35
CA SER A 17 4.20 6.15 31.66
C SER A 17 5.22 5.58 30.66
N VAL A 18 5.96 6.45 29.96
CA VAL A 18 7.02 6.02 29.03
C VAL A 18 8.25 5.52 29.78
N ALA A 19 8.66 6.20 30.86
CA ALA A 19 9.76 5.77 31.71
C ALA A 19 9.47 4.44 32.42
N ALA A 20 8.23 4.22 32.88
CA ALA A 20 7.81 2.95 33.46
C ALA A 20 7.83 1.81 32.44
N LEU A 21 7.47 2.08 31.17
CA LEU A 21 7.54 1.10 30.09
C LEU A 21 8.99 0.75 29.72
N CYS A 22 9.90 1.73 29.72
CA CYS A 22 11.34 1.51 29.49
C CYS A 22 12.01 0.72 30.64
N ALA A 23 11.59 0.94 31.89
CA ALA A 23 12.10 0.22 33.05
C ALA A 23 11.70 -1.27 33.05
N VAL A 24 10.52 -1.61 32.50
CA VAL A 24 10.05 -3.00 32.36
C VAL A 24 10.75 -3.75 31.21
N LEU A 25 11.28 -3.03 30.21
CA LEU A 25 11.84 -3.61 28.97
C LEU A 25 13.37 -3.73 28.93
N GLY A 26 14.09 -3.28 29.97
CA GLY A 26 15.53 -3.55 30.13
C GLY A 26 16.44 -3.04 28.99
N GLN A 27 16.08 -1.93 28.33
CA GLN A 27 16.89 -1.30 27.28
C GLN A 27 16.96 0.22 27.49
N PRO A 28 18.15 0.84 27.54
CA PRO A 28 18.27 2.29 27.54
C PRO A 28 18.06 2.80 26.12
N THR A 29 17.00 3.57 25.88
CA THR A 29 16.86 4.33 24.63
C THR A 29 17.34 5.75 24.90
N VAL A 30 18.49 6.12 24.35
CA VAL A 30 18.97 7.51 24.33
C VAL A 30 18.29 8.19 23.15
N VAL A 31 17.42 9.16 23.43
CA VAL A 31 16.91 10.08 22.41
C VAL A 31 17.93 11.19 22.26
N VAL A 32 18.71 11.18 21.17
CA VAL A 32 19.57 12.29 20.79
C VAL A 32 18.71 13.33 20.08
N GLY A 33 18.34 14.40 20.77
CA GLY A 33 17.83 15.61 20.12
C GLY A 33 19.02 16.37 19.54
N GLN A 34 19.08 16.53 18.21
CA GLN A 34 19.98 17.52 17.62
C GLN A 34 19.42 18.91 17.91
N MET A 35 20.15 19.68 18.73
CA MET A 35 20.02 21.13 18.75
C MET A 35 20.61 21.66 17.44
N LEU A 36 19.75 22.25 16.60
CA LEU A 36 20.16 23.25 15.63
C LEU A 36 19.55 24.56 16.07
N ASP A 37 20.36 25.61 16.00
CA ASP A 37 20.08 26.94 16.52
C ASP A 37 18.79 27.55 15.94
N ASP A 38 18.09 28.24 16.83
CA ASP A 38 17.01 29.21 16.65
C ASP A 38 15.67 28.77 15.99
N ASP A 39 14.65 28.69 16.87
CA ASP A 39 13.22 28.98 16.66
C ASP A 39 12.31 28.05 15.84
N GLU A 40 12.55 26.73 15.78
CA GLU A 40 11.45 25.79 15.53
C GLU A 40 11.69 24.40 16.16
N ILE A 41 11.07 24.14 17.32
CA ILE A 41 10.97 22.77 17.84
C ILE A 41 10.02 22.01 16.92
N ILE A 42 10.56 21.20 16.01
CA ILE A 42 9.78 20.19 15.28
C ILE A 42 9.32 19.14 16.28
N THR A 43 8.18 19.39 16.93
CA THR A 43 7.50 18.36 17.73
C THR A 43 6.97 17.31 16.77
N PRO A 44 7.38 16.02 16.89
CA PRO A 44 6.70 14.96 16.17
C PRO A 44 5.21 14.98 16.57
N ASP A 45 4.33 14.89 15.57
CA ASP A 45 2.88 14.86 15.80
C ASP A 45 2.53 13.77 16.83
N LEU A 46 1.62 14.07 17.75
CA LEU A 46 1.15 13.11 18.75
C LEU A 46 0.60 11.84 18.09
N GLY A 47 0.00 11.98 16.90
CA GLY A 47 -0.44 10.86 16.07
C GLY A 47 0.72 9.96 15.64
N ASP A 48 1.80 10.56 15.13
CA ASP A 48 3.02 9.84 14.73
C ASP A 48 3.67 9.11 15.90
N MET A 49 3.69 9.70 17.10
CA MET A 49 4.25 9.06 18.30
C MET A 49 3.39 7.89 18.77
N GLN A 50 2.06 8.02 18.73
CA GLN A 50 1.15 6.92 19.07
C GLN A 50 1.25 5.76 18.06
N ASP A 51 1.36 6.07 16.76
CA ASP A 51 1.55 5.06 15.73
C ASP A 51 2.92 4.39 15.82
N ALA A 52 3.98 5.14 16.13
CA ALA A 52 5.30 4.58 16.39
C ALA A 52 5.30 3.68 17.63
N LEU A 53 4.66 4.09 18.72
CA LEU A 53 4.55 3.28 19.95
C LEU A 53 3.71 2.02 19.74
N ARG A 54 2.57 2.12 19.02
CA ARG A 54 1.74 0.96 18.68
C ARG A 54 2.49 -0.01 17.77
N ASP A 55 3.22 0.50 16.79
CA ASP A 55 4.04 -0.29 15.89
C ASP A 55 5.21 -0.97 16.63
N VAL A 56 5.87 -0.26 17.55
CA VAL A 56 6.86 -0.86 18.45
C VAL A 56 6.20 -1.95 19.30
N PHE A 57 5.02 -1.71 19.86
CA PHE A 57 4.29 -2.68 20.68
C PHE A 57 3.89 -3.93 19.87
N ASP A 58 3.33 -3.76 18.68
CA ASP A 58 2.96 -4.84 17.75
C ASP A 58 4.20 -5.63 17.32
N ARG A 59 5.32 -4.96 17.03
CA ARG A 59 6.60 -5.62 16.71
C ARG A 59 7.19 -6.36 17.89
N VAL A 60 7.01 -5.87 19.13
CA VAL A 60 7.58 -6.45 20.36
C VAL A 60 6.76 -7.64 20.85
N TRP A 61 5.42 -7.59 20.74
CA TRP A 61 4.52 -8.60 21.28
C TRP A 61 4.01 -9.63 20.26
N ALA A 62 4.16 -9.40 18.95
CA ALA A 62 4.00 -10.47 17.97
C ALA A 62 5.15 -11.49 18.14
N PRO A 63 4.89 -12.82 18.19
CA PRO A 63 5.90 -13.83 18.50
C PRO A 63 7.14 -13.71 17.59
N ARG A 64 8.22 -13.15 18.14
CA ARG A 64 9.49 -12.94 17.44
C ARG A 64 10.27 -14.26 17.39
N ARG A 65 10.13 -14.94 16.26
CA ARG A 65 11.20 -15.52 15.42
C ARG A 65 10.54 -16.42 14.37
N ARG A 66 9.97 -15.84 13.31
CA ARG A 66 9.92 -16.57 12.04
C ARG A 66 11.37 -16.71 11.58
N TYR A 67 11.89 -17.92 11.50
CA TYR A 67 13.30 -18.17 11.15
C TYR A 67 13.69 -17.45 9.84
N ALA A 68 12.75 -17.34 8.90
CA ALA A 68 12.93 -16.65 7.61
C ALA A 68 13.03 -15.11 7.67
N ASP A 69 12.54 -14.44 8.74
CA ASP A 69 12.43 -12.96 8.80
C ASP A 69 13.19 -12.34 10.00
N SER A 70 14.22 -13.03 10.48
CA SER A 70 15.09 -12.50 11.52
C SER A 70 15.87 -11.26 11.02
N PRO A 71 16.33 -10.36 11.91
CA PRO A 71 17.19 -9.24 11.50
C PRO A 71 18.44 -9.70 10.72
N HIS A 72 19.00 -10.85 11.09
CA HIS A 72 20.09 -11.46 10.35
C HIS A 72 19.66 -11.86 8.93
N MET A 73 18.54 -12.56 8.77
CA MET A 73 18.02 -12.92 7.44
C MET A 73 17.75 -11.68 6.59
N ARG A 74 17.11 -10.66 7.14
CA ARG A 74 16.87 -9.40 6.41
C ARG A 74 18.16 -8.73 5.96
N SER A 75 19.21 -8.77 6.78
CA SER A 75 20.51 -8.19 6.42
C SER A 75 21.17 -8.87 5.21
N LEU A 76 20.83 -10.14 4.90
CA LEU A 76 21.33 -10.85 3.72
C LEU A 76 20.71 -10.32 2.42
N PHE A 77 19.52 -9.71 2.48
CA PHE A 77 18.81 -9.12 1.34
C PHE A 77 19.06 -7.61 1.20
N ARG A 78 19.96 -7.04 1.99
CA ARG A 78 20.25 -5.60 1.98
C ARG A 78 20.68 -5.10 0.61
N GLU A 79 21.66 -5.76 0.00
CA GLU A 79 22.19 -5.35 -1.30
C GLU A 79 21.09 -5.41 -2.37
N VAL A 80 20.29 -6.47 -2.33
CA VAL A 80 19.16 -6.73 -3.23
C VAL A 80 18.11 -5.62 -3.22
N VAL A 81 17.81 -5.03 -2.06
CA VAL A 81 16.76 -4.00 -1.93
C VAL A 81 17.27 -2.57 -1.97
N THR A 82 18.59 -2.35 -1.95
CA THR A 82 19.20 -1.00 -1.80
C THR A 82 18.70 -0.03 -2.87
N ASP A 83 18.66 -0.51 -4.10
CA ASP A 83 18.26 0.24 -5.27
C ASP A 83 16.76 0.57 -5.26
N ALA A 84 15.91 -0.43 -5.06
CA ALA A 84 14.47 -0.24 -4.96
C ALA A 84 14.06 0.63 -3.76
N ALA A 85 14.80 0.56 -2.63
CA ALA A 85 14.50 1.32 -1.41
C ALA A 85 14.56 2.83 -1.61
N ARG A 86 15.39 3.30 -2.55
CA ARG A 86 15.51 4.73 -2.92
C ARG A 86 14.27 5.26 -3.64
N ALA A 87 13.50 4.39 -4.28
CA ALA A 87 12.26 4.71 -4.96
C ALA A 87 11.02 4.63 -4.04
N ILE A 88 11.19 4.42 -2.73
CA ILE A 88 10.06 4.25 -1.80
C ILE A 88 9.73 5.56 -1.09
N VAL A 89 8.44 5.90 -1.08
CA VAL A 89 7.88 7.05 -0.38
C VAL A 89 6.85 6.61 0.65
N GLN A 90 6.59 7.45 1.65
CA GLN A 90 5.43 7.27 2.52
C GLN A 90 4.23 8.02 1.95
N VAL A 91 3.11 7.35 1.78
CA VAL A 91 1.82 7.98 1.46
C VAL A 91 1.09 8.25 2.78
N ARG A 92 0.72 9.51 2.99
CA ARG A 92 0.11 10.00 4.23
C ARG A 92 -1.24 10.65 3.95
N VAL A 93 -2.21 10.38 4.82
CA VAL A 93 -3.57 10.94 4.80
C VAL A 93 -3.92 11.32 6.24
N GLY A 94 -4.50 12.49 6.46
CA GLY A 94 -4.80 12.99 7.82
C GLY A 94 -3.58 13.00 8.75
N GLY A 95 -2.40 13.29 8.20
CA GLY A 95 -1.15 13.30 8.95
C GLY A 95 -0.56 11.92 9.26
N ARG A 96 -1.18 10.80 8.91
CA ARG A 96 -0.70 9.44 9.24
C ARG A 96 -0.25 8.67 8.00
N GLN A 97 0.74 7.79 8.14
CA GLN A 97 1.11 6.88 7.04
C GLN A 97 0.00 5.83 6.84
N VAL A 98 -0.57 5.79 5.64
CA VAL A 98 -1.61 4.83 5.26
C VAL A 98 -1.13 3.76 4.29
N ALA A 99 -0.04 4.03 3.57
CA ALA A 99 0.61 3.10 2.66
C ALA A 99 2.06 3.53 2.38
N LEU A 100 2.84 2.62 1.80
CA LEU A 100 4.01 2.98 1.03
C LEU A 100 3.63 3.27 -0.42
N GLY A 101 4.44 4.07 -1.09
CA GLY A 101 4.35 4.32 -2.52
C GLY A 101 5.68 3.99 -3.19
N THR A 102 5.60 3.61 -4.46
CA THR A 102 6.75 3.35 -5.32
C THR A 102 6.82 4.47 -6.36
N VAL A 103 7.94 5.17 -6.45
CA VAL A 103 8.19 6.14 -7.52
C VAL A 103 8.40 5.37 -8.82
N VAL A 104 7.59 5.66 -9.83
CA VAL A 104 7.60 4.98 -11.14
C VAL A 104 7.98 5.92 -12.29
N GLY A 105 8.18 7.21 -11.99
CA GLY A 105 8.66 8.20 -12.94
C GLY A 105 9.49 9.28 -12.23
N PRO A 106 10.61 9.73 -12.83
CA PRO A 106 11.53 10.68 -12.20
C PRO A 106 10.91 12.09 -12.00
N ASP A 107 9.80 12.37 -12.68
CA ASP A 107 9.00 13.59 -12.63
C ASP A 107 7.83 13.51 -11.62
N GLY A 108 7.91 12.61 -10.64
CA GLY A 108 7.01 12.62 -9.48
C GLY A 108 5.77 11.74 -9.61
N TRP A 109 5.82 10.70 -10.45
CA TRP A 109 4.77 9.68 -10.53
C TRP A 109 4.98 8.61 -9.46
N ILE A 110 3.95 8.37 -8.65
CA ILE A 110 4.00 7.44 -7.53
C ILE A 110 2.83 6.46 -7.64
N LEU A 111 3.15 5.17 -7.71
CA LEU A 111 2.17 4.09 -7.62
C LEU A 111 1.99 3.67 -6.16
N THR A 112 0.75 3.46 -5.72
CA THR A 112 0.43 2.96 -4.38
C THR A 112 -0.86 2.14 -4.40
N LYS A 113 -1.26 1.64 -3.22
CA LYS A 113 -2.53 0.94 -3.04
C LYS A 113 -3.69 1.93 -2.88
N ALA A 114 -4.79 1.73 -3.61
CA ALA A 114 -5.93 2.63 -3.63
C ALA A 114 -6.75 2.58 -2.33
N SER A 115 -7.02 1.39 -1.80
CA SER A 115 -7.83 1.18 -0.59
C SER A 115 -7.28 1.89 0.65
N ALA A 116 -6.01 2.30 0.65
CA ALA A 116 -5.40 3.05 1.75
C ALA A 116 -5.77 4.53 1.79
N LEU A 117 -6.12 5.12 0.64
CA LEU A 117 -6.17 6.58 0.51
C LEU A 117 -7.38 7.19 1.25
N GLY A 118 -8.44 6.40 1.50
CA GLY A 118 -9.67 6.91 2.05
C GLY A 118 -10.30 8.01 1.18
N LEU A 119 -11.28 8.73 1.73
CA LEU A 119 -11.89 9.92 1.11
C LEU A 119 -11.89 11.15 2.04
N GLU A 120 -11.36 10.98 3.26
CA GLU A 120 -11.41 11.98 4.34
C GLU A 120 -10.51 13.18 4.06
N ASP A 121 -9.27 12.92 3.61
CA ASP A 121 -8.24 13.94 3.41
C ASP A 121 -7.45 13.67 2.12
N SER A 122 -6.94 14.74 1.51
CA SER A 122 -6.07 14.62 0.33
C SER A 122 -4.70 14.01 0.70
N PRO A 123 -4.15 13.10 -0.12
CA PRO A 123 -2.89 12.44 0.19
C PRO A 123 -1.69 13.37 0.05
N ARG A 124 -0.65 13.09 0.86
CA ARG A 124 0.67 13.70 0.77
C ARG A 124 1.74 12.60 0.69
N CYS A 125 2.84 12.85 0.00
CA CYS A 125 3.95 11.92 -0.11
C CYS A 125 5.17 12.46 0.61
N ARG A 126 5.74 11.69 1.54
CA ARG A 126 7.02 11.98 2.17
C ARG A 126 8.14 11.19 1.49
N LEU A 127 9.10 11.91 0.91
CA LEU A 127 10.24 11.34 0.18
C LEU A 127 11.33 10.84 1.14
N ALA A 128 12.33 10.16 0.58
CA ALA A 128 13.48 9.61 1.31
C ALA A 128 14.27 10.68 2.08
N ASP A 129 14.43 11.87 1.48
CA ASP A 129 15.10 13.04 2.06
C ASP A 129 14.31 13.70 3.21
N GLY A 130 13.08 13.25 3.45
CA GLY A 130 12.20 13.76 4.50
C GLY A 130 11.23 14.85 4.04
N THR A 131 11.38 15.40 2.83
CA THR A 131 10.46 16.40 2.27
C THR A 131 9.07 15.82 2.06
N VAL A 132 8.05 16.66 2.22
CA VAL A 132 6.63 16.28 2.11
C VAL A 132 5.95 17.09 1.02
N HIS A 133 5.33 16.40 0.07
CA HIS A 133 4.67 17.00 -1.09
C HIS A 133 3.19 16.66 -1.11
N SER A 134 2.34 17.62 -1.47
CA SER A 134 0.93 17.33 -1.77
C SER A 134 0.83 16.45 -3.00
N ALA A 135 -0.04 15.44 -2.96
CA ALA A 135 -0.20 14.47 -4.03
C ALA A 135 -1.58 14.55 -4.66
N ARG A 136 -1.62 14.72 -5.99
CA ARG A 136 -2.85 14.63 -6.77
C ARG A 136 -3.09 13.19 -7.17
N VAL A 137 -4.28 12.65 -6.91
CA VAL A 137 -4.69 11.34 -7.45
C VAL A 137 -5.02 11.52 -8.93
N VAL A 138 -4.28 10.86 -9.81
CA VAL A 138 -4.45 10.96 -11.26
C VAL A 138 -5.41 9.90 -11.78
N GLY A 139 -5.31 8.66 -11.27
CA GLY A 139 -6.19 7.57 -11.67
C GLY A 139 -6.22 6.47 -10.62
N VAL A 140 -7.36 5.78 -10.54
CA VAL A 140 -7.58 4.68 -9.60
C VAL A 140 -8.18 3.47 -10.27
N ASP A 141 -7.46 2.36 -10.18
CA ASP A 141 -7.92 1.04 -10.57
C ASP A 141 -8.46 0.30 -9.35
N ARG A 142 -9.77 0.32 -9.20
CA ARG A 142 -10.44 -0.31 -8.05
C ARG A 142 -10.39 -1.83 -8.09
N ASP A 143 -10.33 -2.45 -9.27
CA ASP A 143 -10.31 -3.91 -9.38
C ASP A 143 -8.97 -4.45 -8.87
N PHE A 144 -7.89 -3.75 -9.20
CA PHE A 144 -6.52 -4.11 -8.80
C PHE A 144 -6.05 -3.43 -7.52
N ASP A 145 -6.81 -2.51 -6.94
CA ASP A 145 -6.38 -1.70 -5.77
C ASP A 145 -5.18 -0.80 -6.04
N LEU A 146 -5.03 -0.30 -7.27
CA LEU A 146 -3.90 0.56 -7.63
C LEU A 146 -4.37 2.01 -7.72
N ALA A 147 -3.56 2.92 -7.19
CA ALA A 147 -3.73 4.36 -7.37
C ALA A 147 -2.44 4.97 -7.90
N MET A 148 -2.60 5.87 -8.85
CA MET A 148 -1.52 6.69 -9.37
C MET A 148 -1.60 8.10 -8.79
N LEU A 149 -0.51 8.51 -8.15
CA LEU A 149 -0.33 9.81 -7.55
C LEU A 149 0.67 10.63 -8.37
N LYS A 150 0.46 11.94 -8.43
CA LYS A 150 1.40 12.90 -8.99
C LYS A 150 1.78 13.95 -7.94
N ILE A 151 3.07 14.15 -7.74
CA ILE A 151 3.64 15.22 -6.91
C ILE A 151 4.47 16.18 -7.74
N GLU A 152 4.69 17.38 -7.23
CA GLU A 152 5.57 18.39 -7.84
C GLU A 152 7.01 18.22 -7.35
N ALA A 153 7.65 17.14 -7.81
CA ALA A 153 9.07 16.87 -7.56
C ALA A 153 9.71 16.26 -8.81
N THR A 154 10.98 16.58 -9.07
CA THR A 154 11.73 16.08 -10.23
C THR A 154 13.04 15.43 -9.81
N ARG A 155 13.69 14.71 -10.73
CA ARG A 155 14.95 13.98 -10.50
C ARG A 155 14.84 12.93 -9.38
N LEU A 156 13.65 12.35 -9.23
CA LEU A 156 13.47 11.25 -8.31
C LEU A 156 14.07 9.97 -8.88
N VAL A 157 14.61 9.15 -7.97
CA VAL A 157 14.96 7.76 -8.26
C VAL A 157 13.65 7.00 -8.52
N ALA A 158 13.47 6.55 -9.76
CA ALA A 158 12.28 5.82 -10.18
C ALA A 158 12.60 4.35 -10.39
N LEU A 159 11.66 3.49 -10.00
CA LEU A 159 11.65 2.08 -10.34
C LEU A 159 11.08 1.93 -11.76
N GLU A 160 11.89 1.46 -12.70
CA GLU A 160 11.41 1.22 -14.06
C GLU A 160 10.47 0.01 -14.10
N LEU A 161 9.17 0.29 -14.18
CA LEU A 161 8.13 -0.71 -14.36
C LEU A 161 7.86 -0.92 -15.85
N SER A 162 8.86 -1.32 -16.63
CA SER A 162 8.64 -1.55 -18.05
C SER A 162 7.92 -2.88 -18.26
N SER A 163 6.71 -2.84 -18.80
CA SER A 163 6.34 -3.92 -19.72
C SER A 163 7.18 -3.68 -20.97
N ALA A 164 7.87 -4.70 -21.49
CA ALA A 164 8.68 -4.57 -22.71
C ALA A 164 7.84 -4.33 -23.99
N ALA A 165 6.79 -3.51 -23.92
CA ALA A 165 5.86 -3.24 -24.99
C ALA A 165 5.44 -1.77 -25.08
N VAL A 166 6.37 -0.81 -24.95
CA VAL A 166 6.24 0.51 -25.61
C VAL A 166 7.66 1.05 -25.92
N ARG A 167 8.27 0.60 -27.03
CA ARG A 167 9.28 1.42 -27.75
C ARG A 167 8.53 2.20 -28.83
N VAL A 168 8.06 3.40 -28.50
CA VAL A 168 7.52 4.34 -29.51
C VAL A 168 8.65 5.23 -29.99
N ASP A 169 9.67 4.61 -30.58
CA ASP A 169 10.79 5.28 -31.24
C ASP A 169 11.69 4.31 -32.02
N ARG A 170 11.12 3.28 -32.67
CA ARG A 170 11.78 2.64 -33.81
C ARG A 170 10.78 1.91 -34.72
N LEU A 171 9.81 2.66 -35.23
CA LEU A 171 8.94 2.21 -36.32
C LEU A 171 8.88 3.26 -37.44
N VAL A 172 10.02 3.80 -37.84
CA VAL A 172 10.21 4.47 -39.14
C VAL A 172 11.63 4.15 -39.63
N ALA A 173 11.84 2.92 -40.08
CA ALA A 173 12.88 2.52 -41.04
C ALA A 173 12.89 0.99 -41.08
N MET A 174 12.02 0.41 -41.88
CA MET A 174 12.25 -0.81 -42.67
C MET A 174 10.93 -1.17 -43.34
N ARG A 175 10.61 -0.42 -44.39
CA ARG A 175 9.69 -0.83 -45.44
C ARG A 175 10.23 -0.32 -46.77
N THR A 176 10.94 -1.20 -47.46
CA THR A 176 11.08 -1.33 -48.92
C THR A 176 11.61 -2.75 -49.11
N ASP A 177 10.73 -3.70 -49.44
CA ASP A 177 10.68 -4.41 -50.73
C ASP A 177 11.77 -5.50 -50.81
N SER A 178 11.55 -6.74 -51.25
CA SER A 178 10.45 -7.39 -51.95
C SER A 178 10.64 -8.92 -51.86
N THR A 179 9.53 -9.63 -51.99
CA THR A 179 9.36 -11.07 -52.28
C THR A 179 10.32 -11.66 -53.33
N THR A 180 10.83 -12.89 -53.14
CA THR A 180 10.32 -14.14 -53.77
C THR A 180 11.21 -15.35 -53.42
N GLU A 181 10.56 -16.51 -53.42
CA GLU A 181 11.06 -17.89 -53.27
C GLU A 181 12.09 -18.29 -54.35
N ASP A 182 12.99 -19.22 -54.02
CA ASP A 182 13.12 -20.56 -54.65
C ASP A 182 14.54 -21.14 -54.64
N ALA A 183 14.55 -22.46 -54.79
CA ALA A 183 15.58 -23.43 -54.49
C ALA A 183 16.76 -23.56 -55.49
N SER A 184 17.71 -24.40 -55.05
CA SER A 184 18.61 -25.28 -55.82
C SER A 184 20.05 -24.83 -56.12
N SER A 185 20.96 -25.78 -55.81
CA SER A 185 22.28 -26.10 -56.39
C SER A 185 23.04 -25.05 -57.22
N ASP A 186 24.31 -24.80 -56.87
CA ASP A 186 25.44 -25.40 -57.60
C ASP A 186 26.82 -25.07 -56.99
N THR A 187 27.81 -25.77 -57.53
CA THR A 187 29.18 -25.96 -57.06
C THR A 187 30.18 -24.84 -57.44
N ALA A 188 31.23 -24.76 -56.61
CA ALA A 188 32.64 -24.49 -56.95
C ALA A 188 33.17 -23.06 -57.30
N SER A 189 34.27 -22.78 -56.58
CA SER A 189 35.52 -22.14 -57.03
C SER A 189 35.74 -20.64 -56.73
N GLY A 190 36.82 -20.40 -55.98
CA GLY A 190 37.88 -19.51 -56.47
C GLY A 190 38.01 -18.13 -55.84
N ARG A 191 39.19 -17.93 -55.24
CA ARG A 191 39.95 -16.67 -55.05
C ARG A 191 39.64 -15.79 -53.83
N GLU A 192 40.60 -15.81 -52.90
CA GLU A 192 41.09 -14.61 -52.23
C GLU A 192 41.64 -13.59 -53.25
N PRO A 193 41.63 -12.31 -52.88
CA PRO A 193 42.92 -11.66 -52.67
C PRO A 193 42.98 -10.77 -51.43
N THR A 194 44.24 -10.48 -51.11
CA THR A 194 44.83 -9.79 -49.98
C THR A 194 44.60 -8.27 -49.91
N SER A 195 44.84 -7.74 -48.70
CA SER A 195 45.45 -6.43 -48.38
C SER A 195 44.66 -5.14 -48.67
N ALA A 196 44.37 -4.36 -47.61
CA ALA A 196 45.14 -3.18 -47.24
C ALA A 196 44.50 -2.42 -46.06
N GLU A 197 45.37 -1.77 -45.30
CA GLU A 197 45.10 -0.92 -44.13
C GLU A 197 44.16 0.25 -44.42
N GLN A 198 43.38 0.67 -43.42
CA GLN A 198 43.14 2.07 -43.08
C GLN A 198 42.37 2.15 -41.76
N GLY A 199 43.07 2.39 -40.65
CA GLY A 199 42.45 2.88 -39.43
C GLY A 199 42.24 4.39 -39.51
N PRO A 200 41.14 4.95 -38.98
CA PRO A 200 41.08 6.37 -38.70
C PRO A 200 41.21 6.65 -37.20
N ALA A 201 42.21 7.47 -36.92
CA ALA A 201 42.16 8.67 -36.08
C ALA A 201 41.40 8.60 -34.75
N ARG A 202 42.18 8.60 -33.67
CA ARG A 202 41.81 9.13 -32.36
C ARG A 202 41.50 10.61 -32.50
N ASP A 203 40.24 11.00 -32.34
CA ASP A 203 39.89 12.32 -31.86
C ASP A 203 39.58 12.21 -30.36
N LYS A 204 40.45 12.81 -29.55
CA LYS A 204 40.30 12.90 -28.10
C LYS A 204 39.56 14.21 -27.82
N THR A 205 38.24 14.12 -27.69
CA THR A 205 37.50 15.10 -26.89
C THR A 205 36.89 14.34 -25.71
N GLU A 206 37.60 14.39 -24.60
CA GLU A 206 37.27 13.79 -23.32
C GLU A 206 36.14 14.62 -22.68
N SER A 207 34.89 14.32 -23.02
CA SER A 207 33.74 14.73 -22.19
C SER A 207 33.59 13.71 -21.08
N GLN A 208 34.04 14.06 -19.87
CA GLN A 208 33.71 13.31 -18.66
C GLN A 208 32.19 13.10 -18.62
N PRO A 209 31.69 11.86 -18.48
CA PRO A 209 30.27 11.66 -18.23
C PRO A 209 29.95 12.26 -16.87
N ASP A 210 29.00 13.19 -16.84
CA ASP A 210 28.36 13.66 -15.62
C ASP A 210 27.97 12.43 -14.77
N PRO A 211 28.27 12.39 -13.46
CA PRO A 211 27.77 11.34 -12.57
C PRO A 211 26.29 11.60 -12.28
N MET A 212 25.45 11.56 -13.32
CA MET A 212 24.01 11.46 -13.17
C MET A 212 23.71 10.09 -12.58
N ALA A 213 23.12 10.10 -11.38
CA ALA A 213 22.59 8.93 -10.72
C ALA A 213 21.72 8.13 -11.71
N GLU A 214 22.23 7.01 -12.19
CA GLU A 214 21.42 6.05 -12.94
C GLU A 214 20.23 5.66 -12.06
N SER A 215 19.02 5.76 -12.62
CA SER A 215 17.84 5.18 -12.00
C SER A 215 18.12 3.69 -11.76
N PRO A 216 17.91 3.17 -10.54
CA PRO A 216 18.06 1.75 -10.27
C PRO A 216 17.16 0.95 -11.21
N ARG A 217 17.79 0.20 -12.11
CA ARG A 217 17.08 -0.66 -13.05
C ARG A 217 16.77 -1.96 -12.32
N VAL A 218 15.56 -2.04 -11.80
CA VAL A 218 15.00 -3.34 -11.44
C VAL A 218 14.38 -3.92 -12.70
N ASP A 219 15.05 -4.92 -13.27
CA ASP A 219 14.55 -5.60 -14.47
C ASP A 219 13.21 -6.27 -14.17
N VAL A 220 12.21 -5.97 -14.99
CA VAL A 220 10.91 -6.67 -14.99
C VAL A 220 11.05 -7.82 -15.97
N SER A 221 11.84 -8.83 -15.62
CA SER A 221 12.08 -9.96 -16.50
C SER A 221 10.77 -10.72 -16.74
N ARG A 222 10.32 -10.78 -18.00
CA ARG A 222 9.15 -11.56 -18.45
C ARG A 222 9.29 -13.07 -18.23
N GLU A 223 10.49 -13.58 -17.96
CA GLU A 223 10.80 -14.98 -18.25
C GLU A 223 10.49 -15.99 -17.14
N GLN A 224 10.09 -15.55 -15.94
CA GLN A 224 9.55 -16.47 -14.95
C GLN A 224 8.73 -15.74 -13.88
N LEU A 225 7.41 -15.99 -13.87
CA LEU A 225 6.63 -15.79 -12.65
C LEU A 225 7.32 -16.55 -11.52
N PRO A 226 7.48 -15.94 -10.33
CA PRO A 226 8.16 -16.60 -9.24
C PRO A 226 7.40 -17.88 -8.86
N ARG A 227 8.15 -18.94 -8.61
CA ARG A 227 7.62 -20.25 -8.25
C ARG A 227 7.30 -20.28 -6.77
N VAL A 228 6.36 -21.14 -6.39
CA VAL A 228 6.10 -21.43 -4.97
C VAL A 228 7.39 -21.93 -4.33
N GLY A 229 7.77 -21.32 -3.21
CA GLY A 229 9.02 -21.57 -2.49
C GLY A 229 10.17 -20.62 -2.83
N ASP A 230 10.08 -19.83 -3.91
CA ASP A 230 11.10 -18.82 -4.21
C ASP A 230 11.12 -17.74 -3.13
N TRP A 231 12.32 -17.32 -2.74
CA TRP A 231 12.52 -16.27 -1.74
C TRP A 231 12.16 -14.91 -2.30
N VAL A 232 11.51 -14.10 -1.46
CA VAL A 232 11.12 -12.73 -1.79
C VAL A 232 11.39 -11.78 -0.62
N ALA A 233 11.69 -10.53 -0.95
CA ALA A 233 11.89 -9.45 0.00
C ALA A 233 10.89 -8.32 -0.27
N THR A 234 10.18 -7.87 0.76
CA THR A 234 9.41 -6.63 0.69
C THR A 234 10.31 -5.44 0.97
N VAL A 235 10.37 -4.54 0.01
CA VAL A 235 11.20 -3.34 0.06
C VAL A 235 10.52 -2.28 0.93
N GLY A 236 11.30 -1.64 1.80
CA GLY A 236 10.88 -0.44 2.53
C GLY A 236 11.83 0.71 2.31
N ARG A 237 11.68 1.76 3.11
CA ARG A 237 12.56 2.94 3.11
C ARG A 237 13.85 2.75 3.90
N GLY A 238 13.96 1.65 4.64
CA GLY A 238 15.12 1.37 5.49
C GLY A 238 16.28 0.76 4.71
N ARG A 239 17.40 0.60 5.40
CA ARG A 239 18.59 -0.09 4.87
C ARG A 239 18.32 -1.56 4.57
N ASP A 240 17.55 -2.21 5.44
CA ASP A 240 17.17 -3.62 5.30
C ASP A 240 15.72 -3.71 4.80
N PRO A 241 15.31 -4.79 4.11
CA PRO A 241 13.93 -5.00 3.73
C PRO A 241 13.01 -4.97 4.95
N LEU A 242 11.75 -4.59 4.73
CA LEU A 242 10.73 -4.62 5.77
C LEU A 242 10.54 -6.04 6.31
N ALA A 243 10.45 -7.00 5.38
CA ALA A 243 10.27 -8.40 5.68
C ALA A 243 10.81 -9.27 4.54
N VAL A 244 11.30 -10.45 4.89
CA VAL A 244 11.71 -11.50 3.96
C VAL A 244 10.82 -12.73 4.15
N GLY A 245 10.53 -13.43 3.06
CA GLY A 245 9.64 -14.58 3.06
C GLY A 245 9.76 -15.39 1.76
N VAL A 246 8.75 -16.18 1.47
CA VAL A 246 8.67 -17.02 0.27
C VAL A 246 7.33 -16.82 -0.44
N VAL A 247 7.34 -17.03 -1.75
CA VAL A 247 6.10 -17.18 -2.51
C VAL A 247 5.38 -18.43 -2.02
N SER A 248 4.17 -18.24 -1.49
CA SER A 248 3.38 -19.30 -0.86
C SER A 248 2.41 -19.94 -1.84
N VAL A 249 1.85 -19.15 -2.77
CA VAL A 249 0.85 -19.62 -3.74
C VAL A 249 1.06 -18.90 -5.06
N THR A 250 0.87 -19.64 -6.16
CA THR A 250 0.87 -19.08 -7.52
C THR A 250 -0.22 -18.01 -7.70
N PRO A 251 -0.06 -17.11 -8.68
CA PRO A 251 -1.06 -16.10 -9.00
C PRO A 251 -2.45 -16.69 -9.23
N ARG A 252 -3.46 -16.17 -8.52
CA ARG A 252 -4.86 -16.64 -8.62
C ARG A 252 -5.85 -15.53 -8.28
N PRO A 253 -7.10 -15.60 -8.79
CA PRO A 253 -8.15 -14.69 -8.35
C PRO A 253 -8.50 -14.92 -6.88
N ILE A 254 -8.81 -13.84 -6.18
CA ILE A 254 -9.42 -13.88 -4.85
C ILE A 254 -10.85 -13.40 -4.99
N THR A 255 -11.80 -14.33 -5.04
CA THR A 255 -13.22 -14.04 -5.25
C THR A 255 -13.76 -13.19 -4.10
N ALA A 256 -14.41 -12.08 -4.44
CA ALA A 256 -15.22 -11.33 -3.48
C ALA A 256 -16.40 -12.20 -3.04
N ARG A 257 -16.67 -12.22 -1.73
CA ARG A 257 -17.90 -12.79 -1.18
C ARG A 257 -18.66 -11.64 -0.51
N PRO A 258 -20.00 -11.59 -0.58
CA PRO A 258 -20.75 -10.58 0.15
C PRO A 258 -20.53 -10.78 1.65
N GLY A 259 -20.14 -9.71 2.33
CA GLY A 259 -20.03 -9.70 3.77
C GLY A 259 -21.40 -9.83 4.43
N TYR A 260 -21.42 -10.31 5.66
CA TYR A 260 -22.62 -10.50 6.45
C TYR A 260 -22.55 -9.68 7.73
N LEU A 261 -23.39 -8.64 7.82
CA LEU A 261 -23.47 -7.84 9.04
C LEU A 261 -24.23 -8.58 10.15
N GLY A 262 -25.21 -9.43 9.82
CA GLY A 262 -25.97 -10.16 10.84
C GLY A 262 -26.99 -9.32 11.59
N VAL A 263 -27.84 -8.61 10.86
CA VAL A 263 -28.98 -7.85 11.40
C VAL A 263 -30.28 -8.35 10.78
N ARG A 264 -31.32 -8.51 11.61
CA ARG A 264 -32.71 -8.56 11.16
C ARG A 264 -33.23 -7.13 11.12
N LEU A 265 -33.78 -6.74 9.98
CA LEU A 265 -34.22 -5.37 9.74
C LEU A 265 -35.75 -5.33 9.84
N SER A 266 -36.26 -4.28 10.47
CA SER A 266 -37.70 -4.06 10.53
C SER A 266 -38.20 -3.52 9.19
N ASN A 267 -39.36 -4.01 8.74
CA ASN A 267 -40.07 -3.45 7.59
C ASN A 267 -40.92 -2.21 7.95
N GLN A 268 -40.89 -1.78 9.21
CA GLN A 268 -41.60 -0.56 9.63
C GLN A 268 -40.89 0.67 9.04
N PRO A 269 -41.64 1.59 8.39
CA PRO A 269 -41.07 2.84 7.90
C PRO A 269 -40.38 3.58 9.04
N THR A 270 -39.12 3.98 8.81
CA THR A 270 -38.49 5.03 9.62
C THR A 270 -38.88 6.38 9.03
N ASP A 271 -38.65 7.46 9.77
CA ASP A 271 -38.89 8.84 9.31
C ASP A 271 -37.91 9.29 8.17
N GLY A 272 -37.41 8.34 7.37
CA GLY A 272 -36.37 8.54 6.36
C GLY A 272 -34.96 8.72 6.94
N THR A 273 -34.78 8.47 8.25
CA THR A 273 -33.56 8.81 8.98
C THR A 273 -32.52 7.68 9.07
N GLY A 274 -32.86 6.47 8.60
CA GLY A 274 -31.98 5.29 8.66
C GLY A 274 -32.76 3.98 8.60
N VAL A 275 -32.08 2.85 8.79
CA VAL A 275 -32.67 1.50 8.79
C VAL A 275 -32.76 0.95 10.22
N ARG A 276 -33.97 0.58 10.65
CA ARG A 276 -34.21 0.05 12.01
C ARG A 276 -33.81 -1.42 12.13
N VAL A 277 -33.00 -1.71 13.14
CA VAL A 277 -32.60 -3.06 13.54
C VAL A 277 -33.67 -3.64 14.45
N GLU A 278 -34.25 -4.76 14.03
CA GLU A 278 -35.17 -5.56 14.86
C GLU A 278 -34.38 -6.42 15.85
N ASP A 279 -33.32 -7.06 15.38
CA ASP A 279 -32.47 -7.94 16.17
C ASP A 279 -31.08 -8.06 15.56
N ALA A 280 -30.07 -8.30 16.38
CA ALA A 280 -28.69 -8.57 15.95
C ALA A 280 -28.41 -10.07 16.09
N VAL A 281 -28.13 -10.74 14.98
CA VAL A 281 -27.90 -12.18 14.95
C VAL A 281 -26.63 -12.51 15.74
N GLN A 282 -26.75 -13.40 16.72
CA GLN A 282 -25.63 -13.81 17.57
C GLN A 282 -24.46 -14.34 16.73
N GLY A 283 -23.28 -13.75 16.93
CA GLY A 283 -22.07 -14.09 16.19
C GLY A 283 -21.98 -13.51 14.77
N GLY A 284 -22.96 -12.70 14.37
CA GLY A 284 -22.83 -11.80 13.23
C GLY A 284 -22.06 -10.53 13.59
N GLY A 285 -21.58 -9.82 12.57
CA GLY A 285 -20.73 -8.63 12.74
C GLY A 285 -21.33 -7.50 13.58
N ALA A 286 -22.66 -7.33 13.51
CA ALA A 286 -23.40 -6.33 14.26
C ALA A 286 -23.47 -6.69 15.75
N SER A 287 -23.77 -7.94 16.07
CA SER A 287 -23.82 -8.41 17.46
C SER A 287 -22.43 -8.30 18.12
N ASP A 288 -21.38 -8.73 17.41
CA ASP A 288 -19.99 -8.63 17.88
C ASP A 288 -19.54 -7.15 18.05
N ALA A 289 -20.11 -6.22 17.27
CA ALA A 289 -19.86 -4.78 17.39
C ALA A 289 -20.70 -4.08 18.47
N GLY A 290 -21.66 -4.80 19.09
CA GLY A 290 -22.54 -4.26 20.12
C GLY A 290 -23.76 -3.50 19.59
N VAL A 291 -24.19 -3.76 18.35
CA VAL A 291 -25.50 -3.32 17.84
C VAL A 291 -26.60 -4.09 18.56
N LEU A 292 -27.67 -3.40 18.94
CA LEU A 292 -28.79 -3.92 19.71
C LEU A 292 -30.11 -3.76 18.94
N ALA A 293 -31.11 -4.54 19.35
CA ALA A 293 -32.49 -4.37 18.91
C ALA A 293 -32.98 -2.93 19.21
N GLY A 294 -33.63 -2.31 18.23
CA GLY A 294 -34.15 -0.94 18.31
C GLY A 294 -33.19 0.14 17.80
N ASP A 295 -31.91 -0.19 17.57
CA ASP A 295 -30.95 0.73 16.96
C ASP A 295 -31.38 1.10 15.53
N VAL A 296 -31.06 2.32 15.09
CA VAL A 296 -31.29 2.78 13.72
C VAL A 296 -29.96 3.08 13.05
N ILE A 297 -29.61 2.32 12.00
CA ILE A 297 -28.38 2.52 11.23
C ILE A 297 -28.60 3.69 10.27
N ARG A 298 -27.86 4.78 10.44
CA ARG A 298 -27.96 5.99 9.60
C ARG A 298 -26.94 6.02 8.48
N ALA A 299 -25.73 5.54 8.75
CA ALA A 299 -24.64 5.58 7.77
C ALA A 299 -23.70 4.37 7.92
N VAL A 300 -23.09 4.01 6.79
CA VAL A 300 -22.03 3.00 6.71
C VAL A 300 -20.83 3.63 6.02
N ASN A 301 -19.67 3.64 6.69
CA ASN A 301 -18.44 4.28 6.23
C ASN A 301 -18.67 5.74 5.76
N GLY A 302 -19.39 6.52 6.56
CA GLY A 302 -19.72 7.92 6.27
C GLY A 302 -20.78 8.15 5.18
N ARG A 303 -21.26 7.10 4.49
CA ARG A 303 -22.34 7.21 3.50
C ARG A 303 -23.68 6.99 4.15
N MET A 304 -24.60 7.95 4.00
CA MET A 304 -25.96 7.85 4.49
C MET A 304 -26.69 6.65 3.84
N THR A 305 -27.24 5.78 4.67
CA THR A 305 -27.99 4.58 4.28
C THR A 305 -29.39 4.66 4.87
N ASN A 306 -30.28 5.39 4.19
CA ASN A 306 -31.63 5.65 4.67
C ASN A 306 -32.64 4.56 4.28
N THR A 307 -32.25 3.60 3.43
CA THR A 307 -33.10 2.49 2.96
C THR A 307 -32.45 1.14 3.21
N ILE A 308 -33.27 0.09 3.32
CA ILE A 308 -32.79 -1.29 3.49
C ILE A 308 -31.92 -1.69 2.29
N GLU A 309 -32.30 -1.28 1.10
CA GLU A 309 -31.58 -1.55 -0.15
C GLU A 309 -30.19 -0.91 -0.13
N ALA A 310 -30.10 0.38 0.26
CA ALA A 310 -28.82 1.07 0.37
C ALA A 310 -27.90 0.43 1.42
N LEU A 311 -28.47 0.00 2.55
CA LEU A 311 -27.71 -0.73 3.58
C LEU A 311 -27.21 -2.09 3.06
N LYS A 312 -28.08 -2.86 2.39
CA LYS A 312 -27.70 -4.15 1.78
C LYS A 312 -26.59 -3.99 0.75
N GLU A 313 -26.70 -2.98 -0.12
CA GLU A 313 -25.69 -2.68 -1.14
C GLU A 313 -24.36 -2.28 -0.49
N ALA A 314 -24.39 -1.40 0.52
CA ALA A 314 -23.20 -0.97 1.25
C ALA A 314 -22.45 -2.14 1.92
N ILE A 315 -23.19 -3.13 2.45
CA ILE A 315 -22.62 -4.34 3.05
C ILE A 315 -22.13 -5.33 1.98
N ALA A 316 -22.92 -5.58 0.93
CA ALA A 316 -22.60 -6.54 -0.13
C ALA A 316 -21.39 -6.12 -0.97
N ALA A 317 -21.10 -4.81 -1.03
CA ALA A 317 -19.88 -4.27 -1.65
C ALA A 317 -18.59 -4.61 -0.90
N ARG A 318 -18.68 -5.25 0.27
CA ARG A 318 -17.56 -5.62 1.15
C ARG A 318 -17.52 -7.12 1.37
N SER A 319 -16.37 -7.62 1.84
CA SER A 319 -16.16 -9.05 2.04
C SER A 319 -16.02 -9.45 3.51
N PRO A 320 -16.20 -10.75 3.82
CA PRO A 320 -16.04 -11.25 5.17
C PRO A 320 -14.69 -10.87 5.80
N GLY A 321 -14.78 -10.34 7.01
CA GLY A 321 -13.67 -9.87 7.83
C GLY A 321 -13.27 -8.42 7.59
N ASP A 322 -13.83 -7.76 6.56
CA ASP A 322 -13.64 -6.32 6.37
C ASP A 322 -14.31 -5.56 7.51
N ALA A 323 -13.67 -4.48 7.94
CA ALA A 323 -14.23 -3.59 8.93
C ALA A 323 -15.10 -2.54 8.24
N ILE A 324 -16.24 -2.23 8.84
CA ILE A 324 -17.11 -1.13 8.45
C ILE A 324 -17.41 -0.28 9.68
N ASP A 325 -17.41 1.04 9.49
CA ASP A 325 -17.81 1.97 10.52
C ASP A 325 -19.32 2.25 10.35
N LEU A 326 -20.07 2.07 11.43
CA LEU A 326 -21.53 2.23 11.49
C LEU A 326 -21.87 3.46 12.34
N GLU A 327 -22.62 4.39 11.76
CA GLU A 327 -23.30 5.41 12.53
C GLU A 327 -24.70 4.90 12.89
N ILE A 328 -24.95 4.70 14.18
CA ILE A 328 -26.25 4.26 14.68
C ILE A 328 -26.87 5.28 15.62
N VAL A 329 -28.19 5.27 15.70
CA VAL A 329 -28.95 5.99 16.72
C VAL A 329 -29.54 5.00 17.71
N ARG A 330 -29.22 5.18 18.99
CA ARG A 330 -29.74 4.42 20.11
C ARG A 330 -30.46 5.36 21.07
N GLY A 331 -31.79 5.32 21.06
CA GLY A 331 -32.60 6.34 21.72
C GLY A 331 -32.35 7.70 21.08
N GLU A 332 -31.82 8.67 21.84
CA GLU A 332 -31.47 10.01 21.35
C GLU A 332 -29.97 10.18 21.03
N LYS A 333 -29.15 9.15 21.26
CA LYS A 333 -27.69 9.23 21.11
C LYS A 333 -27.25 8.68 19.76
N VAL A 334 -26.35 9.41 19.10
CA VAL A 334 -25.60 8.93 17.94
C VAL A 334 -24.34 8.23 18.43
N LEU A 335 -24.13 6.98 18.01
CA LEU A 335 -22.96 6.17 18.34
C LEU A 335 -22.25 5.75 17.06
N GLN A 336 -20.92 5.74 17.10
CA GLN A 336 -20.08 5.19 16.04
C GLN A 336 -19.57 3.83 16.50
N LEU A 337 -19.94 2.77 15.78
CA LEU A 337 -19.53 1.39 16.06
C LEU A 337 -18.72 0.84 14.90
N ARG A 338 -17.59 0.20 15.19
CA ARG A 338 -16.80 -0.50 14.17
C ARG A 338 -17.22 -1.96 14.13
N ALA A 339 -17.93 -2.36 13.08
CA ALA A 339 -18.38 -3.72 12.87
C ALA A 339 -17.48 -4.46 11.89
N ILE A 340 -17.32 -5.76 12.14
CA ILE A 340 -16.54 -6.63 11.28
C ILE A 340 -17.50 -7.57 10.59
N LEU A 341 -17.52 -7.57 9.26
CA LEU A 341 -18.43 -8.42 8.51
C LEU A 341 -18.09 -9.90 8.73
N ALA A 342 -19.09 -10.72 9.01
CA ALA A 342 -18.97 -12.17 9.06
C ALA A 342 -19.14 -12.76 7.66
N ALA A 343 -18.94 -14.08 7.54
CA ALA A 343 -19.40 -14.83 6.39
C ALA A 343 -20.89 -15.16 6.52
N TRP A 344 -21.59 -15.26 5.37
CA TRP A 344 -23.03 -15.50 5.32
C TRP A 344 -23.46 -16.84 5.94
N ASP A 345 -22.62 -17.87 5.84
CA ASP A 345 -22.92 -19.20 6.38
C ASP A 345 -22.77 -19.30 7.91
N LEU A 346 -22.28 -18.23 8.57
CA LEU A 346 -21.95 -18.18 9.99
C LEU A 346 -21.18 -19.40 10.49
N ASN A 347 -20.42 -20.06 9.60
CA ASN A 347 -19.75 -21.30 9.92
C ASN A 347 -18.70 -21.05 11.03
N GLN A 348 -18.76 -21.83 12.10
CA GLN A 348 -17.80 -21.71 13.20
C GLN A 348 -16.35 -21.85 12.72
N ALA A 349 -16.08 -22.66 11.69
CA ALA A 349 -14.75 -22.81 11.12
C ALA A 349 -14.26 -21.50 10.46
N GLU A 350 -15.11 -20.86 9.64
CA GLU A 350 -14.76 -19.58 9.01
C GLU A 350 -14.63 -18.45 10.03
N ARG A 351 -15.52 -18.39 11.05
CA ARG A 351 -15.40 -17.42 12.14
C ARG A 351 -14.09 -17.59 12.92
N ARG A 352 -13.72 -18.83 13.24
CA ARG A 352 -12.43 -19.14 13.87
C ARG A 352 -11.26 -18.73 12.98
N ALA A 353 -11.33 -19.01 11.68
CA ALA A 353 -10.28 -18.63 10.73
C ALA A 353 -10.11 -17.10 10.65
N LEU A 354 -11.21 -16.34 10.53
CA LEU A 354 -11.19 -14.87 10.53
C LEU A 354 -10.60 -14.30 11.83
N TYR A 355 -10.98 -14.86 12.98
CA TYR A 355 -10.42 -14.48 14.27
C TYR A 355 -8.92 -14.78 14.36
N GLN A 356 -8.51 -16.01 14.01
CA GLN A 356 -7.12 -16.44 14.03
C GLN A 356 -6.24 -15.60 13.09
N ASN A 357 -6.78 -15.16 11.96
CA ASN A 357 -6.08 -14.30 11.03
C ASN A 357 -5.72 -12.93 11.62
N ARG A 358 -6.48 -12.42 12.60
CA ARG A 358 -6.20 -11.15 13.29
C ARG A 358 -5.23 -11.26 14.45
N LEU A 359 -4.96 -12.46 14.96
CA LEU A 359 -4.00 -12.65 16.05
C LEU A 359 -2.57 -12.23 15.67
N GLY A 360 -2.29 -12.02 14.38
CA GLY A 360 -1.01 -11.51 13.89
C GLY A 360 -0.87 -9.98 13.84
N GLY A 361 -1.92 -9.22 14.18
CA GLY A 361 -1.98 -7.76 14.05
C GLY A 361 -3.08 -7.30 13.10
N GLN A 362 -3.08 -6.00 12.79
CA GLN A 362 -4.07 -5.39 11.89
C GLN A 362 -3.97 -5.95 10.47
N LEU A 363 -5.12 -6.19 9.85
CA LEU A 363 -5.24 -6.64 8.45
C LEU A 363 -5.65 -5.47 7.56
N SER A 364 -5.41 -5.59 6.25
CA SER A 364 -5.87 -4.58 5.30
C SER A 364 -7.40 -4.56 5.21
N ASP A 365 -7.98 -3.38 4.97
CA ASP A 365 -9.43 -3.24 4.84
C ASP A 365 -9.98 -3.95 3.59
N ARG A 366 -9.23 -3.92 2.47
CA ARG A 366 -9.54 -4.69 1.26
C ARG A 366 -8.66 -5.92 1.18
N ARG A 367 -9.27 -7.11 1.16
CA ARG A 367 -8.56 -8.41 1.09
C ARG A 367 -9.12 -9.39 0.06
N PHE A 368 -10.23 -9.04 -0.58
CA PHE A 368 -10.92 -9.88 -1.55
C PHE A 368 -11.33 -9.07 -2.79
N GLY A 369 -11.81 -9.78 -3.81
CA GLY A 369 -12.26 -9.20 -5.08
C GLY A 369 -11.12 -8.83 -6.01
N PHE A 370 -9.96 -9.49 -5.88
CA PHE A 370 -8.82 -9.25 -6.75
C PHE A 370 -8.86 -10.21 -7.95
N PRO A 371 -8.77 -9.71 -9.19
CA PRO A 371 -8.74 -10.57 -10.38
C PRO A 371 -7.55 -11.54 -10.39
N THR A 372 -6.41 -11.13 -9.83
CA THR A 372 -5.25 -12.00 -9.61
C THR A 372 -4.37 -11.43 -8.51
N VAL A 373 -3.81 -12.28 -7.65
CA VAL A 373 -2.77 -11.92 -6.67
C VAL A 373 -1.74 -13.03 -6.55
N LEU A 374 -0.49 -12.64 -6.38
CA LEU A 374 0.57 -13.49 -5.86
C LEU A 374 0.50 -13.47 -4.32
N GLN A 375 0.55 -14.64 -3.68
CA GLN A 375 0.59 -14.71 -2.22
C GLN A 375 1.99 -15.08 -1.73
N HIS A 376 2.44 -14.37 -0.71
CA HIS A 376 3.68 -14.62 0.02
C HIS A 376 3.44 -14.47 1.53
N ASP A 377 4.41 -14.92 2.34
CA ASP A 377 4.27 -15.01 3.80
C ASP A 377 5.00 -13.90 4.58
N THR A 378 5.51 -12.88 3.88
CA THR A 378 6.14 -11.72 4.54
C THR A 378 5.12 -11.02 5.44
N ALA A 379 5.49 -10.77 6.69
CA ALA A 379 4.59 -10.14 7.66
C ALA A 379 4.63 -8.61 7.54
N LEU A 380 3.63 -8.03 6.88
CA LEU A 380 3.54 -6.59 6.65
C LEU A 380 2.45 -5.96 7.52
N ALA A 381 2.60 -4.71 7.97
CA ALA A 381 1.44 -3.95 8.43
C ALA A 381 0.65 -3.43 7.23
N PRO A 382 -0.67 -3.15 7.36
CA PRO A 382 -1.46 -2.58 6.26
C PRO A 382 -0.87 -1.27 5.70
N LYS A 383 -0.24 -0.46 6.56
CA LYS A 383 0.45 0.79 6.21
C LYS A 383 1.76 0.60 5.43
N ASP A 384 2.30 -0.62 5.41
CA ASP A 384 3.53 -0.98 4.69
C ASP A 384 3.24 -1.56 3.30
N CYS A 385 1.97 -1.81 2.97
CA CYS A 385 1.56 -2.18 1.63
C CYS A 385 1.67 -0.98 0.67
N GLY A 386 1.80 -1.25 -0.63
CA GLY A 386 1.99 -0.28 -1.72
C GLY A 386 3.45 -0.17 -2.20
N GLY A 387 4.39 -0.77 -1.46
CA GLY A 387 5.79 -0.94 -1.87
C GLY A 387 6.03 -2.22 -2.70
N PRO A 388 7.20 -2.32 -3.35
CA PRO A 388 7.55 -3.45 -4.21
C PRO A 388 8.00 -4.68 -3.42
N VAL A 389 7.81 -5.82 -4.04
CA VAL A 389 8.34 -7.12 -3.66
C VAL A 389 9.35 -7.52 -4.71
N VAL A 390 10.55 -7.90 -4.29
CA VAL A 390 11.64 -8.32 -5.18
C VAL A 390 12.08 -9.74 -4.88
N ASP A 391 12.68 -10.42 -5.87
CA ASP A 391 13.33 -11.71 -5.70
C ASP A 391 14.76 -11.57 -5.15
N THR A 392 15.50 -12.67 -5.08
CA THR A 392 16.90 -12.70 -4.61
C THR A 392 17.90 -11.98 -5.52
N GLU A 393 17.52 -11.70 -6.77
CA GLU A 393 18.33 -10.98 -7.76
C GLU A 393 17.97 -9.49 -7.81
N GLY A 394 16.98 -9.06 -7.03
CA GLY A 394 16.52 -7.67 -6.97
C GLY A 394 15.48 -7.35 -8.02
N ARG A 395 15.03 -8.34 -8.82
CA ARG A 395 14.03 -8.18 -9.87
C ARG A 395 12.65 -7.99 -9.25
N LEU A 396 11.82 -7.18 -9.91
CA LEU A 396 10.48 -6.89 -9.39
C LEU A 396 9.56 -8.07 -9.59
N VAL A 397 9.08 -8.61 -8.48
CA VAL A 397 8.06 -9.66 -8.46
C VAL A 397 6.65 -9.06 -8.51
N GLY A 398 6.45 -7.94 -7.80
CA GLY A 398 5.13 -7.32 -7.72
C GLY A 398 5.03 -6.14 -6.77
N ILE A 399 3.82 -5.63 -6.58
CA ILE A 399 3.51 -4.55 -5.63
C ILE A 399 2.58 -5.09 -4.54
N ASN A 400 2.96 -4.94 -3.27
CA ASN A 400 2.13 -5.33 -2.13
C ASN A 400 0.82 -4.54 -2.11
N ILE A 401 -0.32 -5.20 -2.00
CA ILE A 401 -1.64 -4.56 -1.95
C ILE A 401 -2.39 -4.83 -0.65
N ALA A 402 -2.18 -6.00 -0.02
CA ALA A 402 -2.92 -6.34 1.18
C ALA A 402 -2.15 -7.25 2.14
N ARG A 403 -2.29 -6.98 3.44
CA ARG A 403 -2.09 -7.98 4.48
C ARG A 403 -3.41 -8.72 4.68
N ALA A 404 -3.51 -9.93 4.16
CA ALA A 404 -4.78 -10.67 4.10
C ALA A 404 -5.09 -11.47 5.39
N GLY A 405 -4.06 -11.83 6.14
CA GLY A 405 -4.19 -12.66 7.32
C GLY A 405 -2.89 -12.76 8.12
N ARG A 406 -2.80 -13.80 8.95
CA ARG A 406 -1.68 -13.95 9.90
C ARG A 406 -0.35 -14.24 9.18
N THR A 407 -0.40 -15.05 8.12
CA THR A 407 0.76 -15.53 7.35
C THR A 407 0.58 -15.31 5.86
N GLU A 408 -0.31 -14.41 5.46
CA GLU A 408 -0.66 -14.18 4.07
C GLU A 408 -0.66 -12.69 3.76
N SER A 409 0.19 -12.32 2.81
CA SER A 409 0.25 -11.02 2.17
C SER A 409 0.06 -11.22 0.68
N TYR A 410 -0.64 -10.29 0.05
CA TYR A 410 -0.95 -10.30 -1.37
C TYR A 410 -0.19 -9.19 -2.06
N ALA A 411 0.48 -9.56 -3.15
CA ALA A 411 1.10 -8.66 -4.10
C ALA A 411 0.46 -8.85 -5.48
N LEU A 412 0.31 -7.77 -6.22
CA LEU A 412 -0.01 -7.86 -7.64
C LEU A 412 1.25 -8.22 -8.42
N PRO A 413 1.19 -9.22 -9.33
CA PRO A 413 2.32 -9.54 -10.20
C PRO A 413 2.80 -8.32 -10.99
N ALA A 414 4.12 -8.19 -11.15
CA ALA A 414 4.75 -7.04 -11.82
C ALA A 414 4.21 -6.82 -13.25
N GLU A 415 3.97 -7.90 -14.01
CA GLU A 415 3.38 -7.82 -15.35
C GLU A 415 1.99 -7.19 -15.35
N VAL A 416 1.14 -7.57 -14.38
CA VAL A 416 -0.20 -7.01 -14.21
C VAL A 416 -0.07 -5.52 -13.90
N VAL A 417 0.78 -5.15 -12.94
CA VAL A 417 1.01 -3.74 -12.59
C VAL A 417 1.46 -2.95 -13.81
N ALA A 418 2.46 -3.44 -14.55
CA ALA A 418 3.00 -2.77 -15.72
C ALA A 418 1.95 -2.56 -16.82
N SER A 419 1.04 -3.52 -17.03
CA SER A 419 -0.06 -3.39 -18.01
C SER A 419 -1.07 -2.29 -17.67
N ARG A 420 -1.21 -1.93 -16.38
CA ARG A 420 -2.18 -0.92 -15.90
C ARG A 420 -1.60 0.47 -15.79
N LEU A 421 -0.28 0.63 -15.87
CA LEU A 421 0.40 1.92 -15.67
C LEU A 421 -0.08 3.00 -16.64
N VAL A 422 -0.21 2.68 -17.94
CA VAL A 422 -0.63 3.65 -18.95
C VAL A 422 -2.05 4.16 -18.69
N ASP A 423 -2.99 3.27 -18.35
CA ASP A 423 -4.38 3.67 -18.06
C ASP A 423 -4.49 4.47 -16.76
N LEU A 424 -3.66 4.15 -15.77
CA LEU A 424 -3.53 4.88 -14.51
C LEU A 424 -2.93 6.29 -14.70
N MET A 425 -1.90 6.44 -15.54
CA MET A 425 -1.25 7.72 -15.80
C MET A 425 -2.05 8.63 -16.74
N SER A 426 -2.78 8.04 -17.69
CA SER A 426 -3.59 8.79 -18.66
C SER A 426 -4.86 9.41 -18.06
N GLY A 427 -5.25 9.03 -16.84
CA GLY A 427 -6.46 9.52 -16.18
C GLY A 427 -7.75 8.94 -16.77
N LYS A 428 -7.67 7.91 -17.62
CA LYS A 428 -8.85 7.18 -18.12
C LYS A 428 -9.67 6.56 -16.98
N LEU A 429 -8.97 6.13 -15.93
CA LEU A 429 -9.59 5.62 -14.72
C LEU A 429 -9.89 6.79 -13.79
N ALA A 430 -11.17 6.99 -13.46
CA ALA A 430 -11.62 8.12 -12.68
C ALA A 430 -10.87 8.23 -11.33
N PRO A 431 -10.37 9.43 -10.95
CA PRO A 431 -9.69 9.63 -9.68
C PRO A 431 -10.67 9.56 -8.50
N LEU A 432 -10.14 9.46 -7.29
CA LEU A 432 -10.92 9.62 -6.07
C LEU A 432 -11.25 11.11 -5.85
N THR A 433 -12.49 11.37 -5.42
CA THR A 433 -12.94 12.69 -4.99
C THR A 433 -12.84 12.77 -3.48
N PHE A 434 -11.93 13.60 -2.97
CA PHE A 434 -11.74 13.81 -1.53
C PHE A 434 -12.66 14.92 -1.03
N ALA A 435 -12.96 14.90 0.28
CA ALA A 435 -13.61 16.04 0.92
C ALA A 435 -12.76 17.31 0.76
N GLU A 436 -13.41 18.45 0.51
CA GLU A 436 -12.70 19.73 0.50
C GLU A 436 -12.17 20.03 1.91
N PRO A 437 -10.92 20.51 2.03
CA PRO A 437 -10.39 20.91 3.33
C PRO A 437 -11.26 22.04 3.89
N LEU A 438 -11.82 21.85 5.10
CA LEU A 438 -12.53 22.91 5.82
C LEU A 438 -11.64 24.16 5.84
N SER A 439 -12.10 25.23 5.20
CA SER A 439 -11.40 26.51 5.18
C SER A 439 -11.23 26.98 6.63
N THR A 440 -9.97 27.11 7.05
CA THR A 440 -9.63 27.76 8.33
C THR A 440 -9.75 29.27 8.13
N GLU A 441 -10.98 29.77 7.96
CA GLU A 441 -11.23 31.18 8.19
C GLU A 441 -11.03 31.44 9.68
N SER A 442 -9.84 31.95 10.02
CA SER A 442 -9.62 32.59 11.31
C SER A 442 -10.61 33.74 11.41
N PRO A 443 -11.46 33.82 12.45
CA PRO A 443 -12.33 34.97 12.62
C PRO A 443 -11.44 36.21 12.76
N SER A 444 -11.58 37.12 11.80
CA SER A 444 -10.96 38.44 11.86
C SER A 444 -11.41 39.11 13.17
N LYS A 445 -10.42 39.55 13.95
CA LYS A 445 -10.65 40.37 15.13
C LYS A 445 -10.80 41.82 14.75
#